data_AF-A0A1Q6EJJ2-F1
#
_entry.id   AF-A0A1Q6EJJ2-F1
#
_cell.length_a   1.000
_cell.length_b   1.000
_cell.length_c   1.000
_cell.angle_alpha   90.00
_cell.angle_beta   90.00
_cell.angle_gamma   90.00
#
_symmetry.space_group_name_H-M   'P 1'
#
loop_
_entity.id
_entity.type
_entity.pdbx_description
1 polymer ?
#
loop_
_entity_poly.entity_id
_entity_poly.type
_entity_poly.pdbx_seq_one_letter_code
_entity_poly.pdbx_strand_id
1 'polypeptide(L)'
;MMTRKILAAGIAALALSSCSTITHTSQTAAVDTQVYNLTVADMKVAAKKDSVTVDWKWNPLSTISLSAQKETATHTLLGKSDADVLVEPEYIVKRRGLFRGGSVTVTGYPATYSNFRAMTADDAEKIATINGDNNIVVVNPVLSTTAGKVVKKKKPAPVLPLRKREAVHYQFVNVLGGAVIDVDGTIDVGYHFGAMYGSYGKSWGWYGKVVLNSAELYQYEPDSDSDYKRKWSPSITLGAIKTLGSGFSTFFGIGAGGYYAEEDDDYENEVTKFSIPVEIGFMKRFNSINVMLGATYATPVAGIGSGNINPFVGVGYSF
;
A
#
# COMPACT_ATOMS: atom_id res chain seq x y z
N MET A 1 45.36 19.39 3.11
CA MET A 1 44.98 19.84 1.75
C MET A 1 44.75 18.68 0.76
N MET A 2 44.47 17.45 1.23
CA MET A 2 44.43 16.23 0.40
C MET A 2 43.02 15.59 0.30
N THR A 3 42.09 15.96 1.19
CA THR A 3 40.73 15.40 1.30
C THR A 3 39.74 15.92 0.25
N ARG A 4 39.93 17.13 -0.29
CA ARG A 4 39.01 17.71 -1.30
C ARG A 4 39.16 17.09 -2.70
N LYS A 5 40.32 16.50 -3.03
CA LYS A 5 40.58 15.90 -4.35
C LYS A 5 40.01 14.49 -4.51
N ILE A 6 39.87 13.75 -3.41
CA ILE A 6 39.33 12.37 -3.41
C ILE A 6 37.80 12.40 -3.59
N LEU A 7 37.12 13.39 -3.01
CA LEU A 7 35.66 13.54 -3.14
C LEU A 7 35.23 13.87 -4.59
N ALA A 8 36.02 14.66 -5.31
CA ALA A 8 35.76 15.03 -6.70
C ALA A 8 35.95 13.86 -7.68
N ALA A 9 36.91 12.96 -7.41
CA ALA A 9 37.14 11.76 -8.22
C ALA A 9 36.01 10.72 -8.08
N GLY A 10 35.41 10.61 -6.89
CA GLY A 10 34.28 9.70 -6.65
C GLY A 10 32.99 10.13 -7.38
N ILE A 11 32.74 11.44 -7.48
CA ILE A 11 31.56 11.98 -8.17
C ILE A 11 31.68 11.85 -9.69
N ALA A 12 32.89 11.99 -10.24
CA ALA A 12 33.14 11.80 -11.67
C ALA A 12 32.98 10.34 -12.14
N ALA A 13 33.31 9.36 -11.30
CA ALA A 13 33.15 7.94 -11.63
C ALA A 13 31.68 7.49 -11.67
N LEU A 14 30.80 8.15 -10.91
CA LEU A 14 29.35 7.86 -10.89
C LEU A 14 28.60 8.43 -12.10
N ALA A 15 29.14 9.43 -12.78
CA ALA A 15 28.52 10.06 -13.95
C ALA A 15 28.74 9.27 -15.27
N LEU A 16 29.70 8.34 -15.31
CA LEU A 16 30.05 7.58 -16.52
C LEU A 16 29.32 6.23 -16.65
N SER A 17 28.44 5.87 -15.71
CA SER A 17 27.67 4.62 -15.74
C SER A 17 26.29 4.73 -16.42
N SER A 18 26.05 5.81 -17.19
CA SER A 18 24.83 5.93 -17.99
C SER A 18 24.95 5.10 -19.27
N CYS A 19 24.64 3.81 -19.18
CA CYS A 19 24.48 2.94 -20.33
C CYS A 19 23.22 3.34 -21.10
N SER A 20 23.38 4.03 -22.23
CA SER A 20 22.30 4.21 -23.20
C SER A 20 22.05 2.88 -23.93
N THR A 21 21.00 2.16 -23.55
CA THR A 21 20.55 0.97 -24.28
C THR A 21 19.85 1.42 -25.57
N ILE A 22 20.54 1.30 -26.71
CA ILE A 22 19.93 1.49 -28.03
C ILE A 22 19.16 0.21 -28.37
N THR A 23 17.84 0.23 -28.23
CA THR A 23 16.95 -0.85 -28.65
C THR A 23 16.63 -0.72 -30.14
N HIS A 24 17.16 -1.62 -30.97
CA HIS A 24 16.64 -1.84 -32.31
C HIS A 24 15.37 -2.69 -32.23
N THR A 25 14.21 -2.09 -32.45
CA THR A 25 12.94 -2.82 -32.64
C THR A 25 12.70 -3.02 -34.14
N SER A 26 12.94 -4.23 -34.65
CA SER A 26 12.47 -4.62 -35.98
C SER A 26 10.94 -4.62 -35.99
N GLN A 27 10.32 -3.72 -36.75
CA GLN A 27 8.87 -3.76 -36.98
C GLN A 27 8.55 -4.89 -37.95
N THR A 28 8.03 -6.00 -37.43
CA THR A 28 7.27 -6.95 -38.25
C THR A 28 5.83 -6.46 -38.30
N ALA A 29 5.34 -6.08 -39.48
CA ALA A 29 3.92 -5.79 -39.68
C ALA A 29 3.10 -7.05 -39.39
N ALA A 30 2.34 -7.04 -38.31
CA ALA A 30 1.39 -8.10 -38.00
C ALA A 30 0.21 -7.97 -38.98
N VAL A 31 0.00 -8.98 -39.82
CA VAL A 31 -1.23 -9.11 -40.60
C VAL A 31 -2.33 -9.54 -39.62
N ASP A 32 -3.19 -8.61 -39.22
CA ASP A 32 -4.28 -8.82 -38.27
C ASP A 32 -5.49 -9.46 -38.96
N THR A 33 -5.39 -10.75 -39.27
CA THR A 33 -6.58 -11.53 -39.71
C THR A 33 -7.30 -12.05 -38.48
N GLN A 34 -8.22 -11.26 -37.92
CA GLN A 34 -9.16 -11.72 -36.91
C GLN A 34 -10.39 -12.30 -37.61
N VAL A 35 -10.58 -13.62 -37.48
CA VAL A 35 -11.81 -14.29 -37.89
C VAL A 35 -12.82 -14.14 -36.75
N TYR A 36 -13.81 -13.26 -36.91
CA TYR A 36 -14.87 -13.07 -35.93
C TYR A 36 -16.03 -14.01 -36.21
N ASN A 37 -16.45 -14.79 -35.21
CA ASN A 37 -17.76 -15.43 -35.20
C ASN A 37 -18.69 -14.55 -34.37
N LEU A 38 -19.44 -13.69 -35.04
CA LEU A 38 -20.37 -12.76 -34.40
C LEU A 38 -21.75 -13.43 -34.31
N THR A 39 -22.22 -13.60 -33.07
CA THR A 39 -23.59 -14.03 -32.78
C THR A 39 -24.43 -12.77 -32.59
N VAL A 40 -25.53 -12.66 -33.34
CA VAL A 40 -26.50 -11.56 -33.22
C VAL A 40 -27.70 -12.08 -32.44
N ALA A 41 -28.24 -11.23 -31.56
CA ALA A 41 -29.46 -11.51 -30.80
C ALA A 41 -30.41 -10.33 -30.94
N ASP A 42 -31.70 -10.63 -31.04
CA ASP A 42 -32.75 -9.62 -31.04
C ASP A 42 -32.97 -9.16 -29.59
N MET A 43 -32.87 -7.84 -29.35
CA MET A 43 -33.07 -7.27 -28.01
C MET A 43 -34.49 -6.71 -27.87
N LYS A 44 -35.25 -7.26 -26.91
CA LYS A 44 -36.58 -6.73 -26.55
C LYS A 44 -36.44 -5.74 -25.41
N VAL A 45 -36.52 -4.45 -25.71
CA VAL A 45 -36.42 -3.38 -24.71
C VAL A 45 -37.80 -3.06 -24.13
N ALA A 46 -37.91 -2.94 -22.81
CA ALA A 46 -39.15 -2.54 -22.15
C ALA A 46 -39.48 -1.05 -22.46
N ALA A 47 -40.77 -0.74 -22.65
CA ALA A 47 -41.20 0.62 -22.98
C ALA A 47 -41.13 1.61 -21.79
N LYS A 48 -40.93 1.13 -20.56
CA LYS A 48 -40.88 1.95 -19.34
C LYS A 48 -39.54 1.78 -18.63
N LYS A 49 -39.00 2.88 -18.11
CA LYS A 49 -37.83 2.86 -17.22
C LYS A 49 -38.19 2.27 -15.87
N ASP A 50 -37.31 1.45 -15.30
CA ASP A 50 -37.39 1.04 -13.89
C ASP A 50 -36.21 1.62 -13.11
N SER A 51 -36.37 1.74 -11.80
CA SER A 51 -35.38 2.33 -10.90
C SER A 51 -35.27 1.56 -9.59
N VAL A 52 -34.03 1.38 -9.13
CA VAL A 52 -33.72 0.77 -7.82
C VAL A 52 -32.67 1.61 -7.12
N THR A 53 -32.89 1.84 -5.83
CA THR A 53 -31.92 2.51 -4.95
C THR A 53 -31.36 1.51 -3.96
N VAL A 54 -30.04 1.43 -3.89
CA VAL A 54 -29.32 0.59 -2.92
C VAL A 54 -28.51 1.50 -1.99
N ASP A 55 -28.79 1.38 -0.70
CA ASP A 55 -28.05 2.07 0.35
C ASP A 55 -26.87 1.22 0.82
N TRP A 56 -25.72 1.85 1.08
CA TRP A 56 -24.59 1.19 1.73
C TRP A 56 -24.16 1.95 2.98
N LYS A 57 -23.79 1.19 4.01
CA LYS A 57 -23.21 1.70 5.24
C LYS A 57 -21.70 1.74 5.12
N TRP A 58 -21.07 2.75 5.73
CA TRP A 58 -19.62 2.81 5.83
C TRP A 58 -19.13 1.71 6.79
N ASN A 59 -18.17 0.90 6.34
CA ASN A 59 -17.53 -0.13 7.15
C ASN A 59 -16.00 0.07 7.13
N PRO A 60 -15.33 0.26 8.28
CA PRO A 60 -13.87 0.41 8.31
C PRO A 60 -13.10 -0.85 7.92
N LEU A 61 -13.75 -2.03 7.93
CA LEU A 61 -13.12 -3.32 7.65
C LEU A 61 -13.33 -3.79 6.20
N SER A 62 -14.23 -3.17 5.44
CA SER A 62 -14.45 -3.50 4.02
C SER A 62 -14.85 -2.26 3.21
N THR A 63 -13.92 -1.79 2.39
CA THR A 63 -14.20 -0.70 1.44
C THR A 63 -14.69 -1.30 0.13
N ILE A 64 -16.01 -1.37 -0.06
CA ILE A 64 -16.58 -1.76 -1.36
C ILE A 64 -16.39 -0.57 -2.31
N SER A 65 -15.79 -0.81 -3.48
CA SER A 65 -15.59 0.24 -4.48
C SER A 65 -16.93 0.74 -5.04
N LEU A 66 -16.94 2.00 -5.47
CA LEU A 66 -18.13 2.59 -6.11
C LEU A 66 -18.57 1.81 -7.36
N SER A 67 -17.63 1.21 -8.09
CA SER A 67 -17.92 0.37 -9.26
C SER A 67 -18.71 -0.89 -8.88
N ALA A 68 -18.29 -1.58 -7.80
CA ALA A 68 -18.98 -2.76 -7.31
C ALA A 68 -20.39 -2.43 -6.77
N GLN A 69 -20.58 -1.24 -6.19
CA GLN A 69 -21.90 -0.78 -5.75
C GLN A 69 -22.84 -0.48 -6.92
N LYS A 70 -22.32 0.13 -8.00
CA LYS A 70 -23.08 0.34 -9.24
C LYS A 70 -23.49 -0.99 -9.89
N GLU A 71 -22.57 -1.96 -9.91
CA GLU A 71 -22.84 -3.31 -10.44
C GLU A 71 -23.90 -4.04 -9.60
N THR A 72 -23.79 -3.99 -8.28
CA THR A 72 -24.77 -4.59 -7.35
C THR A 72 -26.15 -3.97 -7.54
N ALA A 73 -26.25 -2.65 -7.67
CA ALA A 73 -27.51 -1.96 -7.90
C ALA A 73 -28.09 -2.28 -9.28
N THR A 74 -27.25 -2.45 -10.30
CA THR A 74 -27.66 -2.89 -11.65
C THR A 74 -28.20 -4.31 -11.60
N HIS A 75 -27.50 -5.24 -10.94
CA HIS A 75 -27.95 -6.63 -10.78
C HIS A 75 -29.27 -6.72 -10.00
N THR A 76 -29.44 -5.88 -8.98
CA THR A 76 -30.69 -5.83 -8.19
C THR A 76 -31.87 -5.34 -9.04
N LEU A 77 -31.64 -4.36 -9.91
CA LEU A 77 -32.66 -3.89 -10.85
C LEU A 77 -33.02 -4.98 -11.87
N LEU A 78 -32.01 -5.62 -12.48
CA LEU A 78 -32.20 -6.67 -13.47
C LEU A 78 -32.94 -7.89 -12.90
N GLY A 79 -32.59 -8.33 -11.70
CA GLY A 79 -33.26 -9.43 -11.01
C GLY A 79 -34.69 -9.11 -10.56
N LYS A 80 -35.04 -7.84 -10.36
CA LYS A 80 -36.43 -7.42 -10.06
C LYS A 80 -37.31 -7.44 -11.31
N SER A 81 -36.72 -7.17 -12.47
CA SER A 81 -37.44 -7.08 -13.75
C SER A 81 -37.33 -8.32 -14.63
N ASP A 82 -36.71 -9.42 -14.13
CA ASP A 82 -36.37 -10.63 -14.89
C ASP A 82 -35.72 -10.30 -16.26
N ALA A 83 -34.78 -9.35 -16.26
CA ALA A 83 -34.14 -8.83 -17.46
C ALA A 83 -32.65 -9.18 -17.52
N ASP A 84 -32.10 -9.32 -18.73
CA ASP A 84 -30.71 -9.73 -18.92
C ASP A 84 -29.74 -8.54 -18.96
N VAL A 85 -30.18 -7.41 -19.53
CA VAL A 85 -29.36 -6.20 -19.72
C VAL A 85 -30.17 -4.94 -19.46
N LEU A 86 -29.48 -3.90 -18.99
CA LEU A 86 -30.05 -2.56 -18.83
C LEU A 86 -29.56 -1.66 -19.96
N VAL A 87 -30.47 -1.17 -20.78
CA VAL A 87 -30.18 -0.21 -21.85
C VAL A 87 -30.21 1.21 -21.26
N GLU A 88 -29.19 2.01 -21.61
CA GLU A 88 -28.97 3.38 -21.13
C GLU A 88 -29.00 3.52 -19.59
N PRO A 89 -28.04 2.93 -18.87
CA PRO A 89 -28.00 3.01 -17.41
C PRO A 89 -27.60 4.41 -16.92
N GLU A 90 -28.44 5.03 -16.10
CA GLU A 90 -28.13 6.27 -15.37
C GLU A 90 -27.89 5.98 -13.88
N TYR A 91 -26.80 6.53 -13.34
CA TYR A 91 -26.36 6.30 -11.96
C TYR A 91 -26.37 7.60 -11.16
N ILE A 92 -27.28 7.73 -10.20
CA ILE A 92 -27.32 8.84 -9.25
C ILE A 92 -26.69 8.39 -7.94
N VAL A 93 -25.52 8.94 -7.61
CA VAL A 93 -24.79 8.62 -6.37
C VAL A 93 -24.95 9.74 -5.35
N LYS A 94 -25.51 9.44 -4.18
CA LYS A 94 -25.57 10.37 -3.05
C LYS A 94 -24.65 9.90 -1.93
N ARG A 95 -23.54 10.60 -1.69
CA ARG A 95 -22.64 10.31 -0.57
C ARG A 95 -23.12 11.07 0.67
N ARG A 96 -23.37 10.37 1.77
CA ARG A 96 -23.67 10.97 3.07
C ARG A 96 -22.35 11.03 3.85
N GLY A 97 -21.56 12.09 3.67
CA GLY A 97 -20.35 12.38 4.46
C GLY A 97 -19.23 11.32 4.44
N LEU A 98 -18.12 11.61 5.12
CA LEU A 98 -16.90 10.78 5.08
C LEU A 98 -17.03 9.44 5.85
N PHE A 99 -18.02 9.31 6.74
CA PHE A 99 -18.20 8.16 7.64
C PHE A 99 -19.64 7.62 7.72
N ARG A 100 -20.55 8.12 6.90
CA ARG A 100 -21.99 7.81 7.00
C ARG A 100 -22.55 7.01 5.81
N GLY A 101 -21.67 6.55 4.91
CA GLY A 101 -22.05 5.74 3.76
C GLY A 101 -22.67 6.55 2.62
N GLY A 102 -23.54 5.94 1.83
CA GLY A 102 -24.21 6.60 0.72
C GLY A 102 -25.31 5.75 0.09
N SER A 103 -25.90 6.26 -0.99
CA SER A 103 -26.90 5.56 -1.79
C SER A 103 -26.58 5.66 -3.28
N VAL A 104 -26.79 4.57 -4.02
CA VAL A 104 -26.74 4.55 -5.49
C VAL A 104 -28.14 4.25 -6.00
N THR A 105 -28.69 5.14 -6.82
CA THR A 105 -29.90 4.89 -7.60
C THR A 105 -29.49 4.58 -9.03
N VAL A 106 -29.95 3.44 -9.55
CA VAL A 106 -29.78 3.04 -10.95
C VAL A 106 -31.13 3.13 -11.65
N THR A 107 -31.15 3.76 -12.82
CA THR A 107 -32.33 3.80 -13.68
C THR A 107 -31.95 3.41 -15.10
N GLY A 108 -32.87 2.77 -15.83
CA GLY A 108 -32.66 2.40 -17.23
C GLY A 108 -33.82 1.58 -17.78
N TYR A 109 -33.68 1.15 -19.02
CA TYR A 109 -34.67 0.30 -19.68
C TYR A 109 -34.26 -1.17 -19.60
N PRO A 110 -34.96 -2.01 -18.81
CA PRO A 110 -34.67 -3.43 -18.79
C PRO A 110 -34.94 -4.05 -20.15
N ALA A 111 -34.02 -4.90 -20.60
CA ALA A 111 -34.10 -5.58 -21.89
C ALA A 111 -33.72 -7.05 -21.75
N THR A 112 -34.37 -7.88 -22.57
CA THR A 112 -34.09 -9.32 -22.66
C THR A 112 -33.59 -9.68 -24.06
N TYR A 113 -32.70 -10.66 -24.12
CA TYR A 113 -32.27 -11.20 -25.40
C TYR A 113 -33.24 -12.27 -25.90
N SER A 114 -33.42 -12.29 -27.21
CA SER A 114 -34.20 -13.30 -27.91
C SER A 114 -33.49 -13.68 -29.22
N ASN A 115 -33.78 -14.89 -29.73
CA ASN A 115 -33.34 -15.33 -31.05
C ASN A 115 -31.83 -15.20 -31.35
N PHE A 116 -30.98 -15.84 -30.55
CA PHE A 116 -29.55 -15.92 -30.83
C PHE A 116 -29.30 -16.67 -32.16
N ARG A 117 -28.71 -15.99 -33.15
CA ARG A 117 -28.37 -16.55 -34.46
C ARG A 117 -27.01 -16.07 -34.96
N ALA A 118 -26.38 -16.82 -35.87
CA ALA A 118 -25.17 -16.37 -36.54
C ALA A 118 -25.47 -15.14 -37.40
N MET A 119 -24.56 -14.17 -37.42
CA MET A 119 -24.68 -12.95 -38.22
C MET A 119 -24.85 -13.28 -39.71
N THR A 120 -25.91 -12.79 -40.34
CA THR A 120 -26.10 -12.88 -41.80
C THR A 120 -25.53 -11.64 -42.49
N ALA A 121 -25.34 -11.70 -43.81
CA ALA A 121 -24.85 -10.57 -44.61
C ALA A 121 -25.74 -9.32 -44.45
N ASP A 122 -27.06 -9.50 -44.43
CA ASP A 122 -28.04 -8.43 -44.24
C ASP A 122 -27.91 -7.72 -42.87
N ASP A 123 -27.52 -8.45 -41.82
CA ASP A 123 -27.30 -7.86 -40.49
C ASP A 123 -26.02 -7.03 -40.47
N ALA A 124 -24.98 -7.50 -41.15
CA ALA A 124 -23.72 -6.77 -41.29
C ALA A 124 -23.91 -5.45 -42.06
N GLU A 125 -24.74 -5.44 -43.11
CA GLU A 125 -25.10 -4.23 -43.86
C GLU A 125 -25.93 -3.25 -43.02
N LYS A 126 -26.88 -3.74 -42.22
CA LYS A 126 -27.63 -2.89 -41.28
C LYS A 126 -26.74 -2.27 -40.21
N ILE A 127 -25.79 -3.03 -39.65
CA ILE A 127 -24.80 -2.52 -38.69
C ILE A 127 -23.86 -1.49 -39.35
N ALA A 128 -23.44 -1.73 -40.60
CA ALA A 128 -22.61 -0.80 -41.36
C ALA A 128 -23.35 0.51 -41.70
N THR A 129 -24.64 0.43 -42.03
CA THR A 129 -25.50 1.58 -42.32
C THR A 129 -25.74 2.42 -41.05
N ILE A 130 -25.95 1.78 -39.90
CA ILE A 130 -26.18 2.47 -38.61
C ILE A 130 -24.90 3.14 -38.08
N ASN A 131 -23.72 2.53 -38.28
CA ASN A 131 -22.44 3.12 -37.87
C ASN A 131 -21.90 4.19 -38.85
N GLY A 132 -22.52 4.35 -40.03
CA GLY A 132 -22.15 5.36 -41.02
C GLY A 132 -22.66 6.77 -40.71
N ASP A 133 -23.72 6.89 -39.90
CA ASP A 133 -24.26 8.17 -39.43
C ASP A 133 -23.75 8.47 -38.01
N ASN A 134 -22.87 9.48 -37.90
CA ASN A 134 -22.08 9.86 -36.71
C ASN A 134 -22.88 10.34 -35.47
N ASN A 135 -24.10 9.87 -35.21
CA ASN A 135 -24.92 10.38 -34.10
C ASN A 135 -25.79 9.39 -33.31
N ILE A 136 -25.55 8.07 -33.42
CA ILE A 136 -26.20 7.09 -32.52
C ILE A 136 -25.19 6.07 -32.01
N VAL A 137 -25.01 6.00 -30.69
CA VAL A 137 -24.21 4.97 -30.03
C VAL A 137 -25.08 3.73 -29.86
N VAL A 138 -24.86 2.70 -30.69
CA VAL A 138 -25.39 1.36 -30.41
C VAL A 138 -24.55 0.76 -29.29
N VAL A 139 -25.11 0.66 -28.09
CA VAL A 139 -24.51 -0.14 -27.01
C VAL A 139 -24.74 -1.60 -27.37
N ASN A 140 -23.75 -2.22 -28.02
CA ASN A 140 -23.66 -3.67 -28.09
C ASN A 140 -23.10 -4.16 -26.75
N PRO A 141 -23.91 -4.76 -25.85
CA PRO A 141 -23.35 -5.75 -24.95
C PRO A 141 -22.81 -6.88 -25.82
N VAL A 142 -21.51 -6.81 -26.13
CA VAL A 142 -20.82 -7.90 -26.81
C VAL A 142 -20.88 -9.08 -25.85
N LEU A 143 -21.89 -9.94 -26.00
CA LEU A 143 -21.81 -11.31 -25.53
C LEU A 143 -20.66 -11.91 -26.32
N SER A 144 -19.47 -11.87 -25.70
CA SER A 144 -18.30 -12.56 -26.18
C SER A 144 -18.61 -14.06 -26.12
N THR A 145 -19.34 -14.56 -27.12
CA THR A 145 -19.32 -15.96 -27.51
C THR A 145 -17.99 -16.18 -28.22
N THR A 146 -16.89 -16.02 -27.49
CA THR A 146 -15.65 -16.67 -27.89
C THR A 146 -15.91 -18.17 -27.71
N ALA A 147 -16.60 -18.78 -28.69
CA ALA A 147 -16.46 -20.20 -28.95
C ALA A 147 -14.96 -20.43 -29.01
N GLY A 148 -14.47 -21.19 -28.03
CA GLY A 148 -13.07 -21.23 -27.65
C GLY A 148 -12.18 -21.28 -28.88
N LYS A 149 -11.16 -20.41 -28.90
CA LYS A 149 -9.99 -20.60 -29.77
C LYS A 149 -9.73 -22.10 -29.81
N VAL A 150 -9.74 -22.70 -31.00
CA VAL A 150 -9.02 -23.96 -31.19
C VAL A 150 -7.59 -23.60 -30.83
N VAL A 151 -7.23 -23.92 -29.59
CA VAL A 151 -5.87 -23.87 -29.11
C VAL A 151 -5.17 -24.86 -30.01
N LYS A 152 -4.49 -24.37 -31.06
CA LYS A 152 -3.39 -25.12 -31.67
C LYS A 152 -2.63 -25.65 -30.46
N LYS A 153 -2.58 -26.97 -30.28
CA LYS A 153 -1.69 -27.59 -29.30
C LYS A 153 -0.30 -27.14 -29.72
N LYS A 154 0.12 -26.01 -29.17
CA LYS A 154 1.51 -25.60 -29.10
C LYS A 154 2.16 -26.86 -28.57
N LYS A 155 3.15 -27.43 -29.29
CA LYS A 155 4.10 -28.36 -28.67
C LYS A 155 4.32 -27.80 -27.28
N PRO A 156 4.04 -28.55 -26.20
CA PRO A 156 4.07 -28.00 -24.87
C PRO A 156 5.37 -27.24 -24.80
N ALA A 157 5.26 -25.90 -24.70
CA ALA A 157 6.41 -25.11 -24.34
C ALA A 157 6.92 -25.85 -23.11
N PRO A 158 8.24 -26.15 -23.01
CA PRO A 158 8.76 -26.81 -21.83
C PRO A 158 8.08 -26.11 -20.67
N VAL A 159 7.31 -26.89 -19.90
CA VAL A 159 6.59 -26.35 -18.75
C VAL A 159 7.74 -25.95 -17.84
N LEU A 160 8.25 -24.74 -18.06
CA LEU A 160 8.96 -24.01 -17.04
C LEU A 160 7.93 -24.08 -15.93
N PRO A 161 8.22 -24.81 -14.83
CA PRO A 161 7.29 -24.88 -13.73
C PRO A 161 6.89 -23.43 -13.52
N LEU A 162 5.57 -23.15 -13.62
CA LEU A 162 5.02 -21.86 -13.23
C LEU A 162 5.72 -21.59 -11.92
N ARG A 163 6.72 -20.70 -11.94
CA ARG A 163 7.58 -20.50 -10.78
C ARG A 163 6.56 -20.09 -9.77
N LYS A 164 6.25 -20.99 -8.81
CA LYS A 164 5.38 -20.66 -7.68
C LYS A 164 5.90 -19.28 -7.34
N ARG A 165 5.06 -18.25 -7.47
CA ARG A 165 5.43 -16.92 -6.99
C ARG A 165 5.42 -17.11 -5.49
N GLU A 166 6.45 -17.80 -5.01
CA GLU A 166 6.80 -17.98 -3.64
C GLU A 166 6.74 -16.56 -3.12
N ALA A 167 5.82 -16.35 -2.19
CA ALA A 167 5.67 -15.05 -1.57
C ALA A 167 7.05 -14.76 -1.01
N VAL A 168 7.80 -13.88 -1.68
CA VAL A 168 9.17 -13.61 -1.27
C VAL A 168 9.03 -12.80 0.01
N HIS A 169 9.09 -13.54 1.11
CA HIS A 169 9.16 -13.04 2.46
C HIS A 169 10.63 -12.91 2.77
N TYR A 170 11.00 -11.72 3.22
CA TYR A 170 12.36 -11.45 3.62
C TYR A 170 12.36 -11.34 5.12
N GLN A 171 13.25 -12.11 5.75
CA GLN A 171 13.61 -11.88 7.12
C GLN A 171 14.75 -10.86 7.14
N PHE A 172 14.87 -10.13 8.23
CA PHE A 172 15.96 -9.17 8.37
C PHE A 172 16.40 -9.05 9.81
N VAL A 173 17.69 -8.73 9.97
CA VAL A 173 18.28 -8.30 11.23
C VAL A 173 18.99 -6.99 10.95
N ASN A 174 18.64 -5.95 11.69
CA ASN A 174 19.27 -4.64 11.61
C ASN A 174 19.82 -4.24 12.97
N VAL A 175 21.03 -3.69 12.99
CA VAL A 175 21.57 -2.99 14.15
C VAL A 175 21.25 -1.51 13.99
N LEU A 176 20.90 -0.85 15.09
CA LEU A 176 20.52 0.56 15.08
C LEU A 176 21.14 1.29 16.27
N GLY A 177 21.38 2.57 16.07
CA GLY A 177 21.89 3.47 17.08
C GLY A 177 21.49 4.90 16.78
N GLY A 178 21.51 5.73 17.81
CA GLY A 178 21.03 7.09 17.72
C GLY A 178 21.22 7.87 19.00
N ALA A 179 20.73 9.11 18.98
CA ALA A 179 20.74 9.99 20.13
C ALA A 179 19.45 9.82 20.94
N VAL A 180 19.50 10.17 22.21
CA VAL A 180 18.33 10.39 23.06
C VAL A 180 18.26 11.90 23.29
N ILE A 181 17.18 12.52 22.82
CA ILE A 181 16.98 13.96 22.92
C ILE A 181 15.77 14.17 23.82
N ASP A 182 16.00 14.90 24.90
CA ASP A 182 14.92 15.36 25.78
C ASP A 182 14.22 16.56 25.16
N VAL A 183 12.90 16.63 25.30
CA VAL A 183 12.10 17.76 24.83
C VAL A 183 12.08 18.90 25.86
N ASP A 184 12.28 18.61 27.15
CA ASP A 184 12.28 19.62 28.23
C ASP A 184 13.70 20.08 28.63
N GLY A 185 14.76 19.48 28.06
CA GLY A 185 16.14 19.96 28.22
C GLY A 185 16.90 19.38 29.42
N THR A 186 16.39 18.32 30.04
CA THR A 186 16.93 17.69 31.25
C THR A 186 18.01 16.63 31.01
N ILE A 187 18.34 16.34 29.74
CA ILE A 187 19.43 15.40 29.38
C ILE A 187 20.54 16.15 28.63
N ASP A 188 21.76 16.12 29.19
CA ASP A 188 22.95 16.73 28.59
C ASP A 188 23.45 15.94 27.35
N VAL A 189 23.65 14.63 27.49
CA VAL A 189 24.05 13.74 26.38
C VAL A 189 23.44 12.34 26.58
N GLY A 190 22.62 11.90 25.64
CA GLY A 190 22.06 10.56 25.64
C GLY A 190 22.23 9.85 24.29
N TYR A 191 22.42 8.53 24.33
CA TYR A 191 22.49 7.70 23.14
C TYR A 191 21.81 6.35 23.39
N HIS A 192 21.42 5.70 22.32
CA HIS A 192 20.87 4.36 22.39
C HIS A 192 21.49 3.46 21.33
N PHE A 193 21.47 2.16 21.59
CA PHE A 193 21.80 1.15 20.60
C PHE A 193 20.87 -0.04 20.75
N GLY A 194 20.64 -0.76 19.65
CA GLY A 194 19.72 -1.87 19.66
C GLY A 194 19.76 -2.70 18.39
N ALA A 195 18.85 -3.66 18.36
CA ALA A 195 18.64 -4.51 17.21
C ALA A 195 17.15 -4.59 16.88
N MET A 196 16.86 -4.70 15.58
CA MET A 196 15.54 -4.90 15.04
C MET A 196 15.54 -6.19 14.22
N TYR A 197 14.63 -7.10 14.53
CA TYR A 197 14.38 -8.31 13.77
C TYR A 197 12.95 -8.31 13.25
N GLY A 198 12.75 -8.79 12.03
CA GLY A 198 11.40 -8.89 11.51
C GLY A 198 11.30 -9.64 10.20
N SER A 199 10.08 -9.71 9.69
CA SER A 199 9.77 -10.33 8.43
C SER A 199 8.77 -9.48 7.66
N TYR A 200 9.04 -9.21 6.38
CA TYR A 200 8.13 -8.47 5.52
C TYR A 200 8.05 -9.08 4.12
N GLY A 201 6.85 -9.01 3.53
CA GLY A 201 6.57 -9.46 2.17
C GLY A 201 6.25 -8.30 1.23
N LYS A 202 5.42 -8.58 0.21
CA LYS A 202 5.02 -7.60 -0.81
C LYS A 202 4.07 -6.51 -0.29
N SER A 203 3.35 -6.75 0.79
CA SER A 203 2.33 -5.84 1.31
C SER A 203 2.58 -5.44 2.75
N TRP A 204 2.66 -6.42 3.65
CA TRP A 204 2.81 -6.22 5.08
C TRP A 204 3.87 -7.14 5.68
N GLY A 205 4.30 -6.79 6.89
CA GLY A 205 5.25 -7.51 7.70
C GLY A 205 5.13 -7.12 9.16
N TRP A 206 5.97 -7.72 9.98
CA TRP A 206 6.08 -7.43 11.40
C TRP A 206 7.55 -7.22 11.77
N TYR A 207 7.78 -6.54 12.89
CA TYR A 207 9.10 -6.45 13.50
C TYR A 207 9.00 -6.42 15.01
N GLY A 208 10.10 -6.84 15.64
CA GLY A 208 10.42 -6.56 17.03
C GLY A 208 11.74 -5.81 17.12
N LYS A 209 11.79 -4.81 17.99
CA LYS A 209 12.97 -3.99 18.26
C LYS A 209 13.29 -4.07 19.75
N VAL A 210 14.56 -4.25 20.09
CA VAL A 210 15.07 -4.15 21.45
C VAL A 210 16.16 -3.08 21.46
N VAL A 211 16.07 -2.14 22.40
CA VAL A 211 16.98 -0.99 22.51
C VAL A 211 17.40 -0.81 23.96
N LEU A 212 18.68 -0.56 24.18
CA LEU A 212 19.23 -0.07 25.43
C LEU A 212 19.48 1.43 25.28
N ASN A 213 18.74 2.22 26.05
CA ASN A 213 18.93 3.66 26.14
C ASN A 213 19.94 3.96 27.25
N SER A 214 20.77 4.98 27.02
CA SER A 214 21.71 5.51 28.00
C SER A 214 21.59 7.02 28.05
N ALA A 215 21.50 7.57 29.25
CA ALA A 215 21.53 9.01 29.51
C ALA A 215 22.43 9.27 30.73
N GLU A 216 23.15 10.38 30.68
CA GLU A 216 23.76 10.98 31.87
C GLU A 216 22.70 11.81 32.57
N LEU A 217 22.58 11.58 33.87
CA LEU A 217 21.55 12.14 34.71
C LEU A 217 22.22 12.88 35.87
N TYR A 218 21.69 14.03 36.24
CA TYR A 218 22.18 14.82 37.36
C TYR A 218 21.69 14.16 38.66
N GLN A 219 22.60 14.00 39.63
CA GLN A 219 22.26 13.46 40.93
C GLN A 219 22.85 14.37 42.00
N TYR A 220 21.98 15.04 42.77
CA TYR A 220 22.38 15.85 43.91
C TYR A 220 22.44 14.97 45.17
N GLU A 221 23.64 14.79 45.73
CA GLU A 221 23.85 14.16 47.05
C GLU A 221 24.28 15.23 48.06
N PRO A 222 23.55 15.43 49.17
CA PRO A 222 23.80 16.54 50.11
C PRO A 222 25.14 16.48 50.88
N ASP A 223 25.90 15.38 50.79
CA ASP A 223 27.18 15.17 51.48
C ASP A 223 28.34 14.73 50.55
N SER A 224 28.16 14.80 49.22
CA SER A 224 29.14 14.38 48.21
C SER A 224 29.27 15.43 47.09
N ASP A 225 30.44 15.53 46.46
CA ASP A 225 30.59 16.30 45.22
C ASP A 225 29.53 15.82 44.20
N SER A 226 28.84 16.78 43.57
CA SER A 226 27.82 16.52 42.56
C SER A 226 28.43 15.77 41.37
N ASP A 227 27.93 14.56 41.08
CA ASP A 227 28.48 13.69 40.04
C ASP A 227 27.40 13.26 39.03
N TYR A 228 27.74 13.32 37.75
CA TYR A 228 26.88 12.81 36.67
C TYR A 228 26.94 11.29 36.62
N LYS A 229 25.78 10.62 36.75
CA LYS A 229 25.72 9.15 36.72
C LYS A 229 24.99 8.65 35.49
N ARG A 230 25.67 7.79 34.71
CA ARG A 230 25.08 7.17 33.52
C ARG A 230 24.10 6.06 33.90
N LYS A 231 22.83 6.21 33.51
CA LYS A 231 21.78 5.19 33.73
C LYS A 231 21.39 4.51 32.42
N TRP A 232 20.99 3.25 32.52
CA TRP A 232 20.61 2.42 31.39
C TRP A 232 19.14 1.98 31.51
N SER A 233 18.40 2.11 30.41
CA SER A 233 16.99 1.73 30.34
C SER A 233 16.70 0.85 29.13
N PRO A 234 16.28 -0.42 29.31
CA PRO A 234 15.83 -1.25 28.20
C PRO A 234 14.44 -0.84 27.71
N SER A 235 14.22 -1.00 26.41
CA SER A 235 12.92 -0.83 25.78
C SER A 235 12.71 -1.85 24.67
N ILE A 236 11.48 -2.33 24.55
CA ILE A 236 11.06 -3.29 23.53
C ILE A 236 9.89 -2.68 22.75
N THR A 237 9.95 -2.76 21.42
CA THR A 237 8.90 -2.29 20.51
C THR A 237 8.47 -3.42 19.60
N LEU A 238 7.16 -3.56 19.39
CA LEU A 238 6.59 -4.47 18.40
C LEU A 238 5.76 -3.65 17.41
N GLY A 239 5.81 -4.01 16.13
CA GLY A 239 5.13 -3.20 15.13
C GLY A 239 4.90 -3.88 13.79
N ALA A 240 4.26 -3.13 12.91
CA ALA A 240 3.93 -3.54 11.56
C ALA A 240 4.82 -2.82 10.54
N ILE A 241 5.16 -3.52 9.47
CA ILE A 241 5.88 -2.98 8.31
C ILE A 241 4.92 -2.96 7.13
N LYS A 242 4.81 -1.83 6.44
CA LYS A 242 4.13 -1.70 5.16
C LYS A 242 5.14 -1.52 4.05
N THR A 243 5.21 -2.47 3.11
CA THR A 243 5.99 -2.32 1.88
C THR A 243 5.23 -1.42 0.91
N LEU A 244 5.88 -0.36 0.43
CA LEU A 244 5.28 0.65 -0.46
C LEU A 244 5.68 0.42 -1.93
N GLY A 245 6.84 -0.18 -2.19
CA GLY A 245 7.30 -0.52 -3.53
C GLY A 245 8.81 -0.36 -3.68
N SER A 246 9.40 -1.02 -4.68
CA SER A 246 10.84 -0.89 -5.02
C SER A 246 11.80 -1.07 -3.83
N GLY A 247 11.48 -1.98 -2.90
CA GLY A 247 12.28 -2.23 -1.69
C GLY A 247 12.20 -1.12 -0.62
N PHE A 248 11.27 -0.16 -0.75
CA PHE A 248 10.98 0.84 0.26
C PHE A 248 9.78 0.40 1.12
N SER A 249 9.95 0.52 2.43
CA SER A 249 8.97 0.15 3.44
C SER A 249 8.88 1.23 4.50
N THR A 250 7.70 1.43 5.06
CA THR A 250 7.49 2.22 6.28
C THR A 250 7.12 1.28 7.41
N PHE A 251 7.46 1.63 8.63
CA PHE A 251 7.13 0.84 9.80
C PHE A 251 6.60 1.73 10.93
N PHE A 252 5.72 1.14 11.73
CA PHE A 252 5.12 1.77 12.89
C PHE A 252 5.00 0.74 14.01
N GLY A 253 5.29 1.15 15.25
CA GLY A 253 5.29 0.24 16.39
C GLY A 253 4.95 0.93 17.69
N ILE A 254 4.56 0.11 18.65
CA ILE A 254 4.30 0.48 20.03
C ILE A 254 5.04 -0.49 20.94
N GLY A 255 5.45 -0.05 22.11
CA GLY A 255 6.27 -0.86 22.99
C GLY A 255 6.08 -0.57 24.46
N ALA A 256 6.98 -1.14 25.24
CA ALA A 256 7.11 -0.94 26.66
C ALA A 256 8.61 -0.81 27.00
N GLY A 257 8.96 0.13 27.86
CA GLY A 257 10.33 0.34 28.29
C GLY A 257 10.44 1.41 29.36
N GLY A 258 11.64 1.73 29.80
CA GLY A 258 11.84 2.86 30.71
C GLY A 258 12.13 4.16 29.95
N TYR A 259 11.65 5.29 30.47
CA TYR A 259 12.11 6.64 30.11
C TYR A 259 12.73 7.33 31.32
N TYR A 260 13.48 8.40 31.08
CA TYR A 260 14.12 9.22 32.10
C TYR A 260 13.21 10.39 32.44
N ALA A 261 13.01 10.65 33.73
CA ALA A 261 12.16 11.72 34.22
C ALA A 261 12.77 12.35 35.46
N GLU A 262 12.51 13.64 35.67
CA GLU A 262 12.71 14.30 36.95
C GLU A 262 11.66 13.82 37.99
N GLU A 263 12.02 13.96 39.26
CA GLU A 263 11.12 13.73 40.39
C GLU A 263 11.10 14.99 41.26
N ASP A 264 9.90 15.54 41.49
CA ASP A 264 9.58 16.76 42.26
C ASP A 264 9.68 16.53 43.79
N ASP A 265 10.71 15.86 44.27
CA ASP A 265 11.01 15.80 45.72
C ASP A 265 12.11 16.82 46.06
N ASP A 266 12.17 17.32 47.30
CA ASP A 266 13.11 18.35 47.83
C ASP A 266 14.62 18.10 47.52
N TYR A 267 14.93 16.94 46.94
CA TYR A 267 16.21 16.56 46.38
C TYR A 267 15.97 16.01 44.96
N GLU A 268 16.05 16.87 43.94
CA GLU A 268 15.91 16.56 42.51
C GLU A 268 16.71 15.29 42.13
N ASN A 269 16.05 14.14 42.09
CA ASN A 269 16.66 12.86 41.74
C ASN A 269 15.96 12.30 40.50
N GLU A 270 16.70 12.17 39.40
CA GLU A 270 16.12 11.68 38.15
C GLU A 270 15.93 10.15 38.18
N VAL A 271 14.70 9.67 38.00
CA VAL A 271 14.35 8.23 38.10
C VAL A 271 13.91 7.66 36.76
N THR A 272 14.34 6.43 36.46
CA THR A 272 13.82 5.65 35.32
C THR A 272 12.36 5.23 35.59
N LYS A 273 11.41 5.79 34.85
CA LYS A 273 9.97 5.52 34.97
C LYS A 273 9.47 4.69 33.78
N PHE A 274 8.30 4.05 33.90
CA PHE A 274 7.70 3.26 32.81
C PHE A 274 7.19 4.16 31.67
N SER A 275 7.48 3.77 30.44
CA SER A 275 7.10 4.47 29.20
C SER A 275 6.48 3.54 28.17
N ILE A 276 5.65 4.14 27.32
CA ILE A 276 5.14 3.51 26.10
C ILE A 276 5.88 4.16 24.92
N PRO A 277 6.95 3.55 24.40
CA PRO A 277 7.59 4.01 23.18
C PRO A 277 6.68 3.79 21.97
N VAL A 278 6.43 4.86 21.23
CA VAL A 278 5.78 4.84 19.92
C VAL A 278 6.82 5.14 18.85
N GLU A 279 6.86 4.35 17.79
CA GLU A 279 7.87 4.45 16.75
C GLU A 279 7.25 4.65 15.37
N ILE A 280 7.93 5.46 14.56
CA ILE A 280 7.72 5.54 13.12
C ILE A 280 9.06 5.59 12.40
N GLY A 281 9.13 4.98 11.22
CA GLY A 281 10.30 5.10 10.37
C GLY A 281 10.15 4.51 8.99
N PHE A 282 11.27 4.53 8.28
CA PHE A 282 11.43 4.11 6.90
C PHE A 282 12.61 3.16 6.78
N MET A 283 12.45 2.18 5.89
CA MET A 283 13.47 1.20 5.56
C MET A 283 13.60 1.11 4.04
N LYS A 284 14.82 1.17 3.54
CA LYS A 284 15.15 0.95 2.14
C LYS A 284 16.09 -0.23 2.01
N ARG A 285 15.72 -1.15 1.13
CA ARG A 285 16.54 -2.31 0.80
C ARG A 285 17.31 -2.10 -0.50
N PHE A 286 18.61 -2.36 -0.42
CA PHE A 286 19.57 -2.42 -1.52
C PHE A 286 20.11 -3.85 -1.62
N ASN A 287 19.53 -4.64 -2.53
CA ASN A 287 19.83 -6.07 -2.69
C ASN A 287 19.61 -6.91 -1.43
N SER A 288 20.62 -7.14 -0.58
CA SER A 288 20.48 -7.83 0.71
C SER A 288 20.77 -6.91 1.89
N ILE A 289 21.13 -5.65 1.65
CA ILE A 289 21.42 -4.68 2.71
C ILE A 289 20.18 -3.83 2.94
N ASN A 290 19.80 -3.63 4.19
CA ASN A 290 18.76 -2.69 4.59
C ASN A 290 19.40 -1.48 5.25
N VAL A 291 18.89 -0.30 4.91
CA VAL A 291 19.17 0.96 5.60
C VAL A 291 17.85 1.47 6.17
N MET A 292 17.85 1.88 7.43
CA MET A 292 16.68 2.43 8.10
C MET A 292 16.97 3.80 8.72
N LEU A 293 15.92 4.59 8.83
CA LEU A 293 15.86 5.84 9.55
C LEU A 293 14.51 5.92 10.25
N GLY A 294 14.48 6.32 11.51
CA GLY A 294 13.23 6.49 12.24
C GLY A 294 13.41 7.31 13.50
N ALA A 295 12.31 7.48 14.23
CA ALA A 295 12.30 8.10 15.54
C ALA A 295 11.37 7.32 16.46
N THR A 296 11.79 7.17 17.72
CA THR A 296 10.94 6.66 18.80
C THR A 296 10.60 7.82 19.73
N TYR A 297 9.32 7.98 20.06
CA TYR A 297 8.87 8.90 21.09
C TYR A 297 8.46 8.10 22.32
N ALA A 298 9.14 8.30 23.45
CA ALA A 298 8.84 7.61 24.70
C ALA A 298 7.91 8.49 25.54
N THR A 299 6.62 8.12 25.64
CA THR A 299 5.66 8.87 26.47
C THR A 299 5.67 8.40 27.92
N PRO A 300 5.62 9.32 28.90
CA PRO A 300 5.34 8.95 30.29
C PRO A 300 3.94 8.34 30.42
N VAL A 301 3.82 7.21 31.13
CA VAL A 301 2.51 6.58 31.42
C VAL A 301 1.90 7.11 32.72
N ALA A 302 2.73 7.64 33.62
CA ALA A 302 2.33 8.34 34.83
C ALA A 302 3.37 9.43 35.16
N GLY A 303 2.90 10.68 35.34
CA GLY A 303 3.74 11.87 35.61
C GLY A 303 3.40 13.08 34.72
N ILE A 304 3.71 14.28 35.20
CA ILE A 304 3.78 15.51 34.40
C ILE A 304 5.21 15.58 33.85
N GLY A 305 5.37 15.67 32.53
CA GLY A 305 6.69 15.76 31.89
C GLY A 305 6.58 15.55 30.37
N SER A 306 7.50 16.13 29.59
CA SER A 306 7.61 15.84 28.16
C SER A 306 8.26 14.48 27.93
N GLY A 307 7.92 13.83 26.82
CA GLY A 307 8.52 12.55 26.45
C GLY A 307 9.85 12.73 25.72
N ASN A 308 10.68 11.69 25.71
CA ASN A 308 11.96 11.71 24.99
C ASN A 308 11.79 11.37 23.51
N ILE A 309 12.49 12.10 22.64
CA ILE A 309 12.59 11.81 21.20
C ILE A 309 13.93 11.16 20.91
N ASN A 310 13.86 9.95 20.36
CA ASN A 310 15.02 9.10 20.10
C ASN A 310 15.13 8.87 18.58
N PRO A 311 15.77 9.78 17.82
CA PRO A 311 16.05 9.54 16.41
C PRO A 311 17.11 8.45 16.26
N PHE A 312 16.92 7.57 15.28
CA PHE A 312 17.84 6.45 15.05
C PHE A 312 18.09 6.20 13.57
N VAL A 313 19.29 5.70 13.30
CA VAL A 313 19.68 5.12 12.02
C VAL A 313 20.07 3.67 12.24
N GLY A 314 19.87 2.84 11.23
CA GLY A 314 20.25 1.45 11.31
C GLY A 314 20.63 0.87 9.96
N VAL A 315 21.47 -0.15 10.02
CA VAL A 315 21.91 -0.91 8.86
C VAL A 315 21.84 -2.38 9.20
N GLY A 316 21.52 -3.21 8.22
CA GLY A 316 21.59 -4.65 8.41
C GLY A 316 21.33 -5.44 7.17
N TYR A 317 20.97 -6.69 7.38
CA TYR A 317 20.94 -7.70 6.34
C TYR A 317 19.55 -8.33 6.22
N SER A 318 19.10 -8.49 4.98
CA SER A 318 17.88 -9.19 4.59
C SER A 318 18.24 -10.48 3.88
N PHE A 319 17.63 -11.58 4.32
CA PHE A 319 17.78 -12.92 3.77
C PHE A 319 16.43 -13.56 3.47
#